data_AF-A0A3D0TR00-F1
#
_entry.id   AF-A0A3D0TR00-F1
#
_cell.length_a   1.000
_cell.length_b   1.000
_cell.length_c   1.000
_cell.angle_alpha   90.00
_cell.angle_beta   90.00
_cell.angle_gamma   90.00
#
_symmetry.space_group_name_H-M   'P 1'
#
loop_
_entity.id
_entity.type
_entity.pdbx_description
1 polymer ?
#
loop_
_entity_poly.entity_id
_entity_poly.type
_entity_poly.pdbx_seq_one_letter_code
_entity_poly.pdbx_strand_id
1 'polypeptide(L)'
;MLGWMARRVLGQYDLLLATDDESADAGADGVVYYVGPNILATEKRFAFPPGEFRLWLALHELTHRSQFTGVPWLRPHFLSLVGELVEAVEPDVDRIRAGLRNLISERRAGRDPLAEGGLAAVFATERQRCLIDQVGGMMSLVEGHGDATMARAAQGHVPSAERFHTVMHHRRTTSRPLARLLQRLMGIEAKLLQYQAGEEFIAAIEADRGARAVDRIWEDVEFLPTLAEIRDPAAWMARVPAA
;
A
#
# COMPACT_ATOMS: atom_id res chain seq x y z
N MET A 1 -20.29 -0.87 -3.32
CA MET A 1 -18.95 -0.25 -3.18
C MET A 1 -18.49 0.46 -4.45
N LEU A 2 -18.74 -0.09 -5.65
CA LEU A 2 -18.38 0.48 -6.94
C LEU A 2 -18.76 1.97 -7.10
N GLY A 3 -20.01 2.37 -6.82
CA GLY A 3 -20.45 3.77 -6.95
C GLY A 3 -19.84 4.77 -5.94
N TRP A 4 -19.21 4.30 -4.86
CA TRP A 4 -18.47 5.12 -3.89
C TRP A 4 -16.98 5.23 -4.26
N MET A 5 -16.40 4.15 -4.80
CA MET A 5 -15.02 4.09 -5.28
C MET A 5 -14.85 4.86 -6.59
N ALA A 6 -15.82 4.75 -7.51
CA ALA A 6 -15.86 5.50 -8.78
C ALA A 6 -15.84 7.02 -8.61
N ARG A 7 -16.19 7.57 -7.43
CA ARG A 7 -16.16 9.01 -7.12
C ARG A 7 -14.84 9.48 -6.48
N ARG A 8 -13.94 8.56 -6.16
CA ARG A 8 -12.70 8.85 -5.42
C ARG A 8 -11.43 8.47 -6.17
N VAL A 9 -11.53 7.48 -7.05
CA VAL A 9 -10.45 7.05 -7.94
C VAL A 9 -10.16 8.15 -8.96
N LEU A 10 -8.91 8.57 -9.04
CA LEU A 10 -8.45 9.57 -10.02
C LEU A 10 -7.85 8.90 -11.26
N GLY A 11 -7.20 7.75 -11.11
CA GLY A 11 -6.64 6.95 -12.19
C GLY A 11 -6.61 5.46 -11.88
N GLN A 12 -6.00 4.69 -12.77
CA GLN A 12 -6.02 3.23 -12.77
C GLN A 12 -5.31 2.63 -11.53
N TYR A 13 -4.20 3.23 -11.10
CA TYR A 13 -3.35 2.68 -10.05
C TYR A 13 -3.72 3.14 -8.63
N ASP A 14 -4.72 4.03 -8.49
CA ASP A 14 -5.36 4.34 -7.20
C ASP A 14 -6.03 3.09 -6.56
N LEU A 15 -6.25 2.03 -7.34
CA LEU A 15 -6.74 0.72 -6.90
C LEU A 15 -5.87 -0.40 -7.47
N LEU A 16 -4.82 -0.76 -6.74
CA LEU A 16 -3.92 -1.88 -7.07
C LEU A 16 -4.62 -3.23 -7.31
N LEU A 17 -5.89 -3.36 -6.92
CA LEU A 17 -6.71 -4.58 -7.04
C LEU A 17 -7.76 -4.52 -8.17
N ALA A 18 -7.93 -3.40 -8.87
CA ALA A 18 -9.01 -3.25 -9.85
C ALA A 18 -8.61 -3.62 -11.29
N THR A 19 -7.39 -4.10 -11.51
CA THR A 19 -6.89 -4.48 -12.83
C THR A 19 -7.03 -5.99 -13.02
N ASP A 20 -8.26 -6.46 -13.20
CA ASP A 20 -8.55 -7.79 -13.74
C ASP A 20 -8.55 -7.71 -15.28
N ASP A 21 -7.40 -7.37 -15.85
CA ASP A 21 -7.23 -7.41 -17.31
C ASP A 21 -6.68 -8.79 -17.71
N GLU A 22 -7.48 -9.85 -17.50
CA GLU A 22 -7.41 -11.04 -18.35
C GLU A 22 -8.10 -10.81 -19.70
N SER A 23 -8.72 -9.64 -19.90
CA SER A 23 -9.43 -9.26 -21.13
C SER A 23 -8.85 -8.03 -21.85
N ALA A 24 -7.68 -7.54 -21.44
CA ALA A 24 -6.92 -6.60 -22.26
C ALA A 24 -6.30 -7.37 -23.43
N ASP A 25 -7.03 -7.35 -24.55
CA ASP A 25 -6.55 -7.62 -25.88
C ASP A 25 -5.11 -7.11 -26.03
N ALA A 26 -4.20 -7.95 -26.56
CA ALA A 26 -2.74 -7.73 -26.65
C ALA A 26 -2.31 -6.54 -27.54
N GLY A 27 -3.22 -5.59 -27.79
CA GLY A 27 -3.00 -4.31 -28.46
C GLY A 27 -3.30 -3.08 -27.59
N ALA A 28 -3.79 -3.24 -26.34
CA ALA A 28 -4.03 -2.14 -25.40
C ALA A 28 -2.90 -1.95 -24.36
N ASP A 29 -1.75 -2.60 -24.58
CA ASP A 29 -0.56 -2.57 -23.73
C ASP A 29 0.16 -1.22 -23.77
N GLY A 30 -0.49 -0.16 -23.26
CA GLY A 30 0.14 1.16 -23.17
C GLY A 30 -0.72 2.27 -22.61
N VAL A 31 -2.03 2.05 -22.45
CA VAL A 31 -2.96 3.13 -22.07
C VAL A 31 -3.05 3.25 -20.55
N VAL A 32 -3.07 4.49 -20.06
CA VAL A 32 -3.40 4.84 -18.68
C VAL A 32 -4.75 5.54 -18.68
N TYR A 33 -5.67 5.08 -17.84
CA TYR A 33 -7.01 5.66 -17.73
C TYR A 33 -7.11 6.67 -16.60
N TYR A 34 -7.89 7.73 -16.85
CA TYR A 34 -8.12 8.82 -15.91
C TYR A 34 -9.61 9.05 -15.72
N VAL A 35 -10.03 9.35 -14.49
CA VAL A 35 -11.42 9.70 -14.18
C VAL A 35 -11.58 11.22 -14.22
N GLY A 36 -11.74 11.77 -15.44
CA GLY A 36 -11.83 13.21 -15.70
C GLY A 36 -12.73 14.01 -14.74
N PRO A 37 -13.97 13.56 -14.45
CA PRO A 37 -14.83 14.26 -13.50
C PRO A 37 -14.25 14.40 -12.08
N ASN A 38 -13.55 13.37 -11.59
CA ASN A 38 -12.95 13.38 -10.26
C ASN A 38 -11.69 14.27 -10.21
N ILE A 39 -10.92 14.28 -11.31
CA ILE A 39 -9.78 15.19 -11.51
C ILE A 39 -10.27 16.63 -11.45
N LEU A 40 -11.27 16.99 -12.26
CA LEU A 40 -11.86 18.33 -12.27
C LEU A 40 -12.42 18.74 -10.91
N ALA A 41 -13.08 17.83 -10.21
CA ALA A 41 -13.60 18.10 -8.87
C ALA A 41 -12.46 18.38 -7.86
N THR A 42 -11.34 17.64 -7.96
CA THR A 42 -10.17 17.81 -7.10
C THR A 42 -9.44 19.12 -7.40
N GLU A 43 -9.22 19.42 -8.68
CA GLU A 43 -8.65 20.69 -9.16
C GLU A 43 -9.41 21.89 -8.60
N LYS A 44 -10.75 21.87 -8.71
CA LYS A 44 -11.61 22.94 -8.19
C LYS A 44 -11.61 23.01 -6.67
N ARG A 45 -11.71 21.88 -5.99
CA ARG A 45 -11.79 21.82 -4.52
C ARG A 45 -10.54 22.38 -3.85
N PHE A 46 -9.38 22.09 -4.40
CA PHE A 46 -8.10 22.51 -3.82
C PHE A 46 -7.44 23.66 -4.56
N ALA A 47 -8.09 24.23 -5.58
CA ALA A 47 -7.51 25.29 -6.42
C ALA A 47 -6.11 24.90 -6.94
N PHE A 48 -6.01 23.72 -7.55
CA PHE A 48 -4.77 23.27 -8.19
C PHE A 48 -4.64 23.85 -9.59
N PRO A 49 -3.42 24.28 -10.01
CA PRO A 49 -3.15 24.62 -11.40
C PRO A 49 -3.40 23.37 -12.28
N PRO A 50 -4.36 23.40 -13.22
CA PRO A 50 -4.77 22.19 -13.92
C PRO A 50 -3.66 21.50 -14.73
N GLY A 51 -2.81 22.27 -15.40
CA GLY A 51 -1.69 21.73 -16.19
C GLY A 51 -0.68 20.98 -15.32
N GLU A 52 -0.25 21.60 -14.22
CA GLU A 52 0.69 21.00 -13.28
C GLU A 52 0.10 19.78 -12.58
N PHE A 53 -1.16 19.84 -12.13
CA PHE A 53 -1.78 18.73 -11.43
C PHE A 53 -1.99 17.51 -12.33
N ARG A 54 -2.40 17.72 -13.57
CA ARG A 54 -2.57 16.62 -14.54
C ARG A 54 -1.24 16.00 -14.92
N LEU A 55 -0.18 16.80 -15.09
CA LEU A 55 1.16 16.29 -15.33
C LEU A 55 1.66 15.47 -14.14
N TRP A 56 1.51 16.00 -12.93
CA TRP A 56 1.83 15.28 -11.69
C TRP A 56 1.07 13.95 -11.57
N LEU A 57 -0.23 13.95 -11.88
CA LEU A 57 -1.04 12.73 -11.89
C LEU A 57 -0.59 11.76 -12.98
N ALA A 58 -0.19 12.25 -14.16
CA ALA A 58 0.33 11.39 -15.22
C ALA A 58 1.66 10.74 -14.84
N LEU A 59 2.55 11.48 -14.18
CA LEU A 59 3.78 10.93 -13.61
C LEU A 59 3.48 9.84 -12.57
N HIS A 60 2.46 10.04 -11.73
CA HIS A 60 2.02 9.06 -10.74
C HIS A 60 1.59 7.75 -11.38
N GLU A 61 0.65 7.83 -12.32
CA GLU A 61 0.12 6.64 -12.98
C GLU A 61 1.20 5.92 -13.81
N LEU A 62 2.07 6.67 -14.49
CA LEU A 62 3.16 6.08 -15.27
C LEU A 62 4.20 5.40 -14.36
N THR A 63 4.52 5.98 -13.21
CA THR A 63 5.46 5.40 -12.24
C THR A 63 4.96 4.04 -11.75
N HIS A 64 3.70 3.96 -11.31
CA HIS A 64 3.13 2.70 -10.86
C HIS A 64 2.98 1.69 -11.99
N ARG A 65 2.55 2.13 -13.18
CA ARG A 65 2.56 1.27 -14.37
C ARG A 65 3.95 0.67 -14.58
N SER A 66 4.99 1.50 -14.65
CA SER A 66 6.37 1.05 -14.85
C SER A 66 6.84 0.10 -13.77
N GLN A 67 6.44 0.26 -12.51
CA GLN A 67 6.74 -0.70 -11.44
C GLN A 67 6.08 -2.06 -11.71
N PHE A 68 4.78 -2.09 -12.00
CA PHE A 68 4.03 -3.34 -12.18
C PHE A 68 4.28 -4.04 -13.52
N THR A 69 4.66 -3.30 -14.57
CA THR A 69 5.00 -3.88 -15.88
C THR A 69 6.50 -4.13 -16.04
N GLY A 70 7.35 -3.39 -15.32
CA GLY A 70 8.81 -3.51 -15.36
C GLY A 70 9.36 -4.60 -14.46
N VAL A 71 8.62 -5.01 -13.42
CA VAL A 71 9.00 -6.08 -12.48
C VAL A 71 8.02 -7.25 -12.62
N PRO A 72 8.35 -8.29 -13.43
CA PRO A 72 7.39 -9.32 -13.81
C PRO A 72 6.79 -10.11 -12.64
N TRP A 73 7.55 -10.27 -11.55
CA TRP A 73 7.14 -11.04 -10.37
C TRP A 73 6.26 -10.24 -9.39
N LEU A 74 6.24 -8.91 -9.47
CA LEU A 74 5.63 -8.06 -8.43
C LEU A 74 4.12 -8.28 -8.31
N ARG A 75 3.40 -8.25 -9.43
CA ARG A 75 1.94 -8.48 -9.43
C ARG A 75 1.56 -9.91 -9.02
N PRO A 76 2.15 -10.98 -9.61
CA PRO A 76 1.87 -12.35 -9.17
C PRO A 76 2.14 -12.56 -7.67
N HIS A 77 3.25 -12.03 -7.16
CA HIS A 77 3.60 -12.16 -5.74
C HIS A 77 2.57 -11.47 -4.83
N PHE A 78 2.17 -10.23 -5.14
CA PHE A 78 1.13 -9.54 -4.38
C PHE A 78 -0.19 -10.31 -4.36
N LEU A 79 -0.63 -10.83 -5.50
CA LEU A 79 -1.85 -11.61 -5.58
C LEU A 79 -1.76 -12.91 -4.78
N SER A 80 -0.59 -13.57 -4.76
CA SER A 80 -0.34 -14.72 -3.87
C SER A 80 -0.50 -14.35 -2.40
N LEU A 81 0.14 -13.28 -1.94
CA LEU A 81 0.05 -12.84 -0.54
C LEU A 81 -1.39 -12.51 -0.13
N VAL A 82 -2.14 -11.85 -1.00
CA VAL A 82 -3.55 -11.54 -0.76
C VAL A 82 -4.41 -12.82 -0.75
N GLY A 83 -4.16 -13.75 -1.68
CA GLY A 83 -4.83 -15.04 -1.73
C GLY A 83 -4.61 -15.85 -0.45
N GLU A 84 -3.36 -16.00 -0.03
CA GLU A 84 -3.00 -16.68 1.22
C GLU A 84 -3.61 -16.01 2.45
N LEU A 85 -3.71 -14.68 2.46
CA LEU A 85 -4.36 -13.95 3.55
C LEU A 85 -5.86 -14.24 3.59
N VAL A 86 -6.53 -14.35 2.44
CA VAL A 86 -7.96 -14.70 2.34
C VAL A 86 -8.19 -16.16 2.77
N GLU A 87 -7.36 -17.09 2.33
CA GLU A 87 -7.42 -18.50 2.74
C GLU A 87 -7.19 -18.65 4.26
N ALA A 88 -6.24 -17.91 4.81
CA ALA A 88 -5.97 -17.93 6.24
C ALA A 88 -7.11 -17.35 7.10
N VAL A 89 -8.09 -16.67 6.50
CA VAL A 89 -9.27 -16.10 7.18
C VAL A 89 -10.41 -17.12 7.32
N GLU A 90 -10.23 -18.37 6.87
CA GLU A 90 -11.21 -19.42 7.16
C GLU A 90 -11.53 -19.50 8.66
N PRO A 91 -12.80 -19.33 9.06
CA PRO A 91 -13.18 -19.20 10.46
C PRO A 91 -13.04 -20.55 11.16
N ASP A 92 -11.96 -20.70 11.91
CA ASP A 92 -11.84 -21.78 12.88
C ASP A 92 -12.87 -21.56 14.00
N VAL A 93 -14.02 -22.23 13.87
CA VAL A 93 -15.18 -22.14 14.77
C VAL A 93 -14.78 -22.44 16.22
N ASP A 94 -13.77 -23.29 16.42
CA ASP A 94 -13.31 -23.66 17.77
C ASP A 94 -12.46 -22.56 18.39
N ARG A 95 -11.68 -21.81 17.60
CA ARG A 95 -10.98 -20.59 18.07
C ARG A 95 -11.94 -19.46 18.38
N ILE A 96 -12.98 -19.27 17.58
CA ILE A 96 -14.02 -18.27 17.87
C ILE A 96 -14.71 -18.59 19.21
N ARG A 97 -15.02 -19.87 19.47
CA ARG A 97 -15.58 -20.32 20.75
C ARG A 97 -14.60 -20.17 21.92
N ALA A 98 -13.32 -20.47 21.72
CA ALA A 98 -12.29 -20.28 22.75
C ALA A 98 -12.12 -18.79 23.09
N GLY A 99 -12.09 -17.96 22.06
CA GLY A 99 -12.06 -16.51 22.16
C GLY A 99 -13.22 -15.90 22.91
N LEU A 100 -14.44 -16.33 22.57
CA LEU A 100 -15.65 -15.90 23.24
C LEU A 100 -15.66 -16.33 24.72
N ARG A 101 -15.16 -17.54 25.04
CA ARG A 101 -15.00 -18.00 26.43
C ARG A 101 -14.02 -17.14 27.22
N ASN A 102 -12.85 -16.83 26.65
CA ASN A 102 -11.86 -15.95 27.27
C ASN A 102 -12.39 -14.52 27.48
N LEU A 103 -13.17 -14.01 26.52
CA LEU A 103 -13.80 -12.70 26.66
C LEU A 103 -14.81 -12.65 27.81
N ILE A 104 -15.62 -13.70 27.93
CA ILE A 104 -16.61 -13.83 29.02
C ILE A 104 -15.89 -13.96 30.38
N SER A 105 -14.75 -14.66 30.45
CA SER A 105 -13.97 -14.79 31.69
C SER A 105 -13.28 -13.49 32.10
N GLU A 106 -12.67 -12.77 31.15
CA GLU A 106 -12.01 -11.48 31.41
C GLU A 106 -13.02 -10.38 31.82
N ARG A 107 -14.20 -10.36 31.18
CA ARG A 107 -15.30 -9.46 31.56
C ARG A 107 -15.83 -9.77 32.97
N ARG A 108 -15.89 -11.04 33.36
CA ARG A 108 -16.22 -11.44 34.75
C ARG A 108 -15.13 -11.05 35.75
N ALA A 109 -13.89 -10.93 35.30
CA ALA A 109 -12.76 -10.46 36.10
C ALA A 109 -12.65 -8.92 36.17
N GLY A 110 -13.62 -8.17 35.60
CA GLY A 110 -13.69 -6.71 35.70
C GLY A 110 -12.72 -5.94 34.82
N ARG A 111 -12.07 -6.61 33.86
CA ARG A 111 -11.21 -5.97 32.85
C ARG A 111 -12.04 -5.74 31.60
N ASP A 112 -11.90 -4.57 30.97
CA ASP A 112 -12.54 -4.29 29.68
C ASP A 112 -11.57 -4.64 28.53
N PRO A 113 -11.70 -5.83 27.91
CA PRO A 113 -10.74 -6.30 26.90
C PRO A 113 -10.88 -5.52 25.58
N LEU A 114 -11.90 -4.67 25.47
CA LEU A 114 -12.24 -3.92 24.26
C LEU A 114 -11.61 -2.53 24.22
N ALA A 115 -11.02 -2.05 25.32
CA ALA A 115 -10.44 -0.71 25.42
C ALA A 115 -9.06 -0.55 24.74
N GLU A 116 -8.32 -1.64 24.53
CA GLU A 116 -6.90 -1.57 24.09
C GLU A 116 -6.59 -2.07 22.67
N GLY A 117 -7.53 -2.66 21.92
CA GLY A 117 -7.19 -3.06 20.53
C GLY A 117 -8.15 -3.93 19.73
N GLY A 118 -9.38 -4.14 20.19
CA GLY A 118 -10.38 -4.92 19.46
C GLY A 118 -10.07 -6.42 19.39
N LEU A 119 -11.12 -7.24 19.37
CA LEU A 119 -11.05 -8.71 19.47
C LEU A 119 -10.08 -9.34 18.46
N ALA A 120 -9.94 -8.77 17.27
CA ALA A 120 -9.13 -9.29 16.18
C ALA A 120 -7.62 -9.36 16.42
N ALA A 121 -7.04 -8.43 17.20
CA ALA A 121 -5.59 -8.43 17.46
C ALA A 121 -5.14 -9.69 18.23
N VAL A 122 -6.06 -10.26 19.02
CA VAL A 122 -5.86 -11.51 19.78
C VAL A 122 -6.10 -12.75 18.91
N PHE A 123 -6.82 -12.65 17.78
CA PHE A 123 -7.17 -13.78 16.91
C PHE A 123 -6.32 -13.92 15.64
N ALA A 124 -5.55 -12.90 15.24
CA ALA A 124 -4.66 -13.03 14.09
C ALA A 124 -3.54 -14.04 14.40
N THR A 125 -3.51 -15.15 13.66
CA THR A 125 -2.47 -16.18 13.76
C THR A 125 -1.09 -15.61 13.45
N GLU A 126 -0.02 -16.24 13.94
CA GLU A 126 1.36 -15.87 13.58
C GLU A 126 1.55 -15.86 12.05
N ARG A 127 0.92 -16.81 11.34
CA ARG A 127 0.91 -16.86 9.88
C ARG A 127 0.23 -15.62 9.26
N GLN A 128 -0.96 -15.25 9.71
CA GLN A 128 -1.65 -14.05 9.23
C GLN A 128 -0.85 -12.78 9.52
N ARG A 129 -0.25 -12.66 10.71
CA ARG A 129 0.60 -11.52 11.06
C ARG A 129 1.79 -11.41 10.12
N CYS A 130 2.44 -12.52 9.79
CA CYS A 130 3.54 -12.57 8.83
C CYS A 130 3.09 -12.12 7.43
N LEU A 131 1.95 -12.62 6.93
CA LEU A 131 1.39 -12.21 5.63
C LEU A 131 1.03 -10.73 5.59
N ILE A 132 0.42 -10.21 6.65
CA ILE A 132 0.11 -8.77 6.78
C ILE A 132 1.39 -7.93 6.77
N ASP A 133 2.44 -8.41 7.44
CA ASP A 133 3.73 -7.72 7.49
C ASP A 133 4.38 -7.66 6.11
N GLN A 134 4.35 -8.75 5.35
CA GLN A 134 4.86 -8.82 3.97
C GLN A 134 4.07 -7.91 3.02
N VAL A 135 2.74 -7.97 3.07
CA VAL A 135 1.87 -7.06 2.30
C VAL A 135 2.15 -5.60 2.68
N GLY A 136 2.26 -5.31 3.98
CA GLY A 136 2.55 -3.96 4.48
C GLY A 136 3.90 -3.44 4.04
N GLY A 137 4.96 -4.26 4.13
CA GLY A 137 6.31 -3.93 3.69
C GLY A 137 6.37 -3.63 2.20
N MET A 138 5.82 -4.50 1.37
CA MET A 138 5.80 -4.31 -0.08
C MET A 138 4.97 -3.09 -0.49
N MET A 139 3.81 -2.86 0.11
CA MET A 139 3.00 -1.66 -0.16
C MET A 139 3.76 -0.38 0.22
N SER A 140 4.39 -0.35 1.40
CA SER A 140 5.18 0.79 1.84
C SER A 140 6.37 1.03 0.91
N LEU A 141 7.04 -0.03 0.45
CA LEU A 141 8.11 0.06 -0.54
C LEU A 141 7.61 0.66 -1.86
N VAL A 142 6.56 0.10 -2.45
CA VAL A 142 6.03 0.53 -3.76
C VAL A 142 5.59 1.99 -3.72
N GLU A 143 4.91 2.40 -2.63
CA GLU A 143 4.51 3.78 -2.40
C GLU A 143 5.72 4.70 -2.21
N GLY A 144 6.67 4.34 -1.33
CA GLY A 144 7.85 5.16 -1.05
C GLY A 144 8.77 5.34 -2.26
N HIS A 145 9.05 4.26 -2.98
CA HIS A 145 9.79 4.33 -4.24
C HIS A 145 9.03 5.13 -5.30
N GLY A 146 7.71 4.97 -5.37
CA GLY A 146 6.85 5.72 -6.27
C GLY A 146 6.95 7.23 -6.02
N ASP A 147 6.86 7.65 -4.76
CA ASP A 147 7.00 9.05 -4.35
C ASP A 147 8.41 9.60 -4.65
N ALA A 148 9.47 8.85 -4.34
CA ALA A 148 10.86 9.25 -4.64
C ALA A 148 11.11 9.40 -6.16
N THR A 149 10.64 8.44 -6.96
CA THR A 149 10.75 8.47 -8.43
C THR A 149 9.98 9.64 -9.01
N MET A 150 8.76 9.88 -8.52
CA MET A 150 7.95 11.02 -8.93
C MET A 150 8.59 12.35 -8.57
N ALA A 151 9.14 12.50 -7.37
CA ALA A 151 9.79 13.74 -6.95
C ALA A 151 10.94 14.10 -7.90
N ARG A 152 11.75 13.10 -8.30
CA ARG A 152 12.81 13.27 -9.31
C ARG A 152 12.25 13.64 -10.68
N ALA A 153 11.23 12.93 -11.15
CA ALA A 153 10.63 13.17 -12.46
C ALA A 153 9.89 14.52 -12.56
N ALA A 154 9.35 15.01 -11.43
CA ALA A 154 8.62 16.27 -11.35
C ALA A 154 9.56 17.48 -11.24
N GLN A 155 10.83 17.29 -10.86
CA GLN A 155 11.80 18.35 -10.63
C GLN A 155 11.98 19.21 -11.89
N GLY A 156 11.76 20.52 -11.77
CA GLY A 156 11.85 21.47 -12.88
C GLY A 156 10.65 21.49 -13.84
N HIS A 157 9.69 20.56 -13.69
CA HIS A 157 8.51 20.44 -14.57
C HIS A 157 7.20 20.74 -13.86
N VAL A 158 7.10 20.44 -12.56
CA VAL A 158 5.88 20.62 -11.75
C VAL A 158 6.23 21.42 -10.50
N PRO A 159 6.21 22.77 -10.55
CA PRO A 159 6.53 23.61 -9.39
C PRO A 159 5.66 23.31 -8.16
N SER A 160 4.38 22.98 -8.36
CA SER A 160 3.43 22.69 -7.28
C SER A 160 3.45 21.24 -6.78
N ALA A 161 4.44 20.41 -7.15
CA ALA A 161 4.46 18.97 -6.86
C ALA A 161 4.35 18.65 -5.36
N GLU A 162 5.08 19.37 -4.51
CA GLU A 162 5.05 19.20 -3.05
C GLU A 162 3.66 19.45 -2.47
N ARG A 163 2.99 20.50 -2.96
CA ARG A 163 1.62 20.86 -2.57
C ARG A 163 0.64 19.75 -2.97
N PHE A 164 0.78 19.19 -4.17
CA PHE A 164 -0.05 18.09 -4.62
C PHE A 164 0.17 16.84 -3.78
N HIS A 165 1.45 16.47 -3.54
CA HIS A 165 1.81 15.35 -2.69
C HIS A 165 1.16 15.47 -1.32
N THR A 166 1.39 16.57 -0.59
CA THR A 166 0.85 16.79 0.76
C THR A 166 -0.67 16.63 0.81
N VAL A 167 -1.40 17.32 -0.06
CA VAL A 167 -2.87 17.31 -0.06
C VAL A 167 -3.41 15.93 -0.46
N MET A 168 -2.80 15.30 -1.47
CA MET A 168 -3.25 14.00 -1.97
C MET A 168 -2.90 12.87 -1.00
N HIS A 169 -1.74 12.93 -0.36
CA HIS A 169 -1.30 12.02 0.70
C HIS A 169 -2.28 12.04 1.88
N HIS A 170 -2.66 13.23 2.38
CA HIS A 170 -3.72 13.36 3.40
C HIS A 170 -5.07 12.78 2.96
N ARG A 171 -5.45 12.95 1.70
CA ARG A 171 -6.69 12.39 1.15
C ARG A 171 -6.64 10.86 1.09
N ARG A 172 -5.49 10.28 0.71
CA ARG A 172 -5.25 8.82 0.64
C ARG A 172 -5.24 8.18 2.02
N THR A 173 -4.54 8.76 3.00
CA THR A 173 -4.52 8.25 4.39
C THR A 173 -5.92 8.26 5.04
N THR A 174 -6.77 9.20 4.67
CA THR A 174 -8.18 9.25 5.11
C THR A 174 -9.10 8.27 4.34
N SER A 175 -8.70 7.84 3.14
CA SER A 175 -9.53 7.07 2.21
C SER A 175 -8.84 5.76 1.80
N ARG A 176 -8.63 4.82 2.72
CA ARG A 176 -8.01 3.52 2.40
C ARG A 176 -9.03 2.40 2.18
N PRO A 177 -9.48 2.11 0.94
CA PRO A 177 -10.39 1.01 0.63
C PRO A 177 -9.82 -0.36 1.03
N LEU A 178 -8.52 -0.59 0.84
CA LEU A 178 -7.85 -1.82 1.27
C LEU A 178 -7.78 -1.92 2.79
N ALA A 179 -7.49 -0.83 3.51
CA ALA A 179 -7.54 -0.84 4.98
C ALA A 179 -8.92 -1.21 5.52
N ARG A 180 -9.98 -0.76 4.86
CA ARG A 180 -11.36 -1.13 5.24
C ARG A 180 -11.72 -2.56 4.83
N LEU A 181 -11.16 -3.06 3.73
CA LEU A 181 -11.31 -4.46 3.33
C LEU A 181 -10.61 -5.38 4.34
N LEU A 182 -9.35 -5.09 4.68
CA LEU A 182 -8.55 -5.80 5.67
C LEU A 182 -9.18 -5.70 7.08
N GLN A 183 -9.65 -4.51 7.46
CA GLN A 183 -10.38 -4.30 8.72
C GLN A 183 -11.67 -5.12 8.79
N ARG A 184 -12.36 -5.36 7.68
CA ARG A 184 -13.60 -6.15 7.65
C ARG A 184 -13.37 -7.65 7.57
N LEU A 185 -12.35 -8.08 6.81
CA LEU A 185 -12.03 -9.50 6.66
C LEU A 185 -11.37 -10.05 7.93
N MET A 186 -10.56 -9.24 8.61
CA MET A 186 -9.77 -9.72 9.75
C MET A 186 -10.18 -9.10 11.09
N GLY A 187 -11.05 -8.08 11.10
CA GLY A 187 -11.38 -7.30 12.30
C GLY A 187 -10.22 -6.43 12.81
N ILE A 188 -9.06 -6.47 12.13
CA ILE A 188 -7.83 -5.82 12.53
C ILE A 188 -7.98 -4.31 12.37
N GLU A 189 -7.66 -3.58 13.43
CA GLU A 189 -7.76 -2.12 13.44
C GLU A 189 -6.85 -1.53 12.36
N ALA A 190 -7.38 -0.59 11.56
CA ALA A 190 -6.69 0.06 10.44
C ALA A 190 -5.39 0.81 10.83
N LYS A 191 -5.11 0.87 12.13
CA LYS A 191 -3.92 1.46 12.75
C LYS A 191 -2.61 0.80 12.27
N LEU A 192 -2.65 -0.48 11.90
CA LEU A 192 -1.47 -1.20 11.38
C LEU A 192 -0.98 -0.69 10.02
N LEU A 193 -1.86 -0.10 9.21
CA LEU A 193 -1.51 0.39 7.88
C LEU A 193 -0.92 1.80 7.90
N GLN A 194 -0.97 2.53 9.02
CA GLN A 194 -0.63 3.96 9.10
C GLN A 194 0.86 4.29 8.94
N TYR A 195 1.74 3.30 8.88
CA TYR A 195 3.19 3.53 8.80
C TYR A 195 3.66 3.59 7.35
N GLN A 196 3.55 4.74 6.71
CA GLN A 196 4.22 5.01 5.42
C GLN A 196 5.62 5.55 5.71
N ALA A 197 6.58 4.64 5.85
CA ALA A 197 8.01 4.95 6.08
C ALA A 197 8.88 4.58 4.85
N GLY A 198 8.26 4.24 3.73
CA GLY A 198 8.96 3.80 2.52
C GLY A 198 9.90 4.85 1.91
N GLU A 199 9.51 6.13 1.94
CA GLU A 199 10.36 7.21 1.39
C GLU A 199 11.67 7.35 2.19
N GLU A 200 11.58 7.36 3.52
CA GLU A 200 12.73 7.38 4.42
C GLU A 200 13.61 6.13 4.24
N PHE A 201 13.00 4.96 4.05
CA PHE A 201 13.70 3.72 3.75
C PHE A 201 14.52 3.80 2.45
N ILE A 202 13.90 4.27 1.36
CA ILE A 202 14.58 4.45 0.07
C ILE A 202 15.73 5.46 0.20
N ALA A 203 15.49 6.59 0.86
CA ALA A 203 16.50 7.63 1.07
C ALA A 203 17.69 7.11 1.90
N ALA A 204 17.43 6.31 2.94
CA ALA A 204 18.47 5.73 3.78
C ALA A 204 19.37 4.75 3.00
N ILE A 205 18.78 3.87 2.18
CA ILE A 205 19.54 2.92 1.36
C ILE A 205 20.40 3.65 0.33
N GLU A 206 19.84 4.65 -0.36
CA GLU A 206 20.59 5.40 -1.36
C GLU A 206 21.70 6.25 -0.75
N ALA A 207 21.51 6.78 0.46
CA ALA A 207 22.52 7.54 1.18
C ALA A 207 23.72 6.66 1.60
N ASP A 208 23.47 5.41 2.01
CA ASP A 208 24.53 4.48 2.45
C ASP A 208 25.25 3.79 1.29
N ARG A 209 24.49 3.35 0.28
CA ARG A 209 24.98 2.45 -0.79
C ARG A 209 25.00 3.06 -2.19
N GLY A 210 24.55 4.30 -2.32
CA GLY A 210 24.50 5.04 -3.59
C GLY A 210 23.14 4.98 -4.28
N ALA A 211 22.96 5.89 -5.25
CA ALA A 211 21.66 6.21 -5.86
C ALA A 211 20.94 5.05 -6.57
N ARG A 212 21.64 3.96 -6.89
CA ARG A 212 21.07 2.78 -7.57
C ARG A 212 20.96 1.55 -6.68
N ALA A 213 21.32 1.65 -5.40
CA ALA A 213 21.30 0.51 -4.49
C ALA A 213 19.89 -0.09 -4.31
N VAL A 214 18.86 0.75 -4.47
CA VAL A 214 17.45 0.34 -4.43
C VAL A 214 17.04 -0.53 -5.61
N ASP A 215 17.79 -0.52 -6.72
CA ASP A 215 17.54 -1.39 -7.88
C ASP A 215 17.54 -2.87 -7.47
N ARG A 216 18.37 -3.22 -6.48
CA ARG A 216 18.49 -4.57 -5.94
C ARG A 216 17.17 -5.15 -5.44
N ILE A 217 16.30 -4.30 -4.89
CA ILE A 217 15.00 -4.71 -4.35
C ILE A 217 14.11 -5.31 -5.44
N TRP A 218 14.26 -4.85 -6.68
CA TRP A 218 13.42 -5.24 -7.81
C TRP A 218 13.90 -6.51 -8.53
N GLU A 219 15.07 -7.03 -8.18
CA GLU A 219 15.63 -8.21 -8.83
C GLU A 219 14.90 -9.50 -8.44
N ASP A 220 14.57 -9.67 -7.16
CA ASP A 220 13.95 -10.88 -6.63
C ASP A 220 13.06 -10.59 -5.41
N VAL A 221 12.03 -11.42 -5.23
CA VAL A 221 11.12 -11.41 -4.07
C VAL A 221 11.89 -11.53 -2.75
N GLU A 222 13.00 -12.27 -2.72
CA GLU A 222 13.83 -12.43 -1.52
C GLU A 222 14.42 -11.08 -1.03
N PHE A 223 14.55 -10.08 -1.90
CA PHE A 223 15.05 -8.76 -1.53
C PHE A 223 13.95 -7.79 -1.09
N LEU A 224 12.68 -8.20 -1.09
CA LEU A 224 11.62 -7.38 -0.52
C LEU A 224 11.86 -7.12 0.97
N PRO A 225 11.66 -5.88 1.43
CA PRO A 225 11.70 -5.55 2.84
C PRO A 225 10.41 -6.00 3.53
N THR A 226 10.57 -6.54 4.73
CA THR A 226 9.49 -6.65 5.71
C THR A 226 9.10 -5.27 6.23
N LEU A 227 7.94 -5.13 6.89
CA LEU A 227 7.56 -3.83 7.46
C LEU A 227 8.52 -3.41 8.60
N ALA A 228 9.09 -4.38 9.32
CA ALA A 228 10.11 -4.13 10.33
C ALA A 228 11.37 -3.52 9.70
N GLU A 229 11.81 -4.05 8.57
CA GLU A 229 12.97 -3.55 7.82
C GLU A 229 12.72 -2.21 7.14
N ILE A 230 11.49 -1.91 6.72
CA ILE A 230 11.13 -0.56 6.27
C ILE A 230 11.40 0.47 7.39
N ARG A 231 11.17 0.11 8.65
CA ARG A 231 11.42 0.99 9.81
C ARG A 231 12.86 0.99 10.28
N ASP A 232 13.62 -0.05 9.93
CA ASP A 232 15.04 -0.19 10.20
C ASP A 232 15.80 -0.54 8.91
N PRO A 233 16.11 0.46 8.08
CA PRO A 233 16.79 0.23 6.80
C PRO A 233 18.13 -0.49 6.96
N ALA A 234 18.81 -0.34 8.11
CA ALA A 234 20.06 -1.02 8.38
C ALA A 234 19.88 -2.55 8.49
N ALA A 235 18.76 -3.02 9.03
CA ALA A 235 18.44 -4.44 9.08
C ALA A 235 18.29 -5.04 7.67
N TRP A 236 17.59 -4.33 6.77
CA TRP A 236 17.48 -4.75 5.37
C TRP A 236 18.85 -4.82 4.70
N MET A 237 19.65 -3.77 4.88
CA MET A 237 21.00 -3.69 4.34
C MET A 237 21.91 -4.81 4.87
N ALA A 238 21.80 -5.18 6.15
CA ALA A 238 22.57 -6.29 6.69
C ALA A 238 22.20 -7.65 6.06
N ARG A 239 20.93 -7.83 5.67
CA ARG A 239 20.43 -9.06 5.05
C ARG A 239 20.71 -9.10 3.54
N VAL A 240 20.49 -8.00 2.84
CA VAL A 240 20.58 -7.93 1.38
C VAL A 240 21.97 -7.44 0.96
N PRO A 241 22.74 -8.22 0.18
CA PRO A 241 24.05 -7.78 -0.27
C PRO A 241 23.94 -6.56 -1.21
N ALA A 242 24.98 -5.74 -1.25
CA ALA A 242 25.11 -4.74 -2.30
C ALA A 242 25.23 -5.43 -3.67
N ALA A 243 24.74 -4.75 -4.71
CA ALA A 243 24.84 -5.21 -6.10
C ALA A 243 26.28 -5.20 -6.63
#